data_AF-A0A9E5NBM2-F1
#
_entry.id   AF-A0A9E5NBM2-F1
#
_cell.length_a   1.000
_cell.length_b   1.000
_cell.length_c   1.000
_cell.angle_alpha   90.00
_cell.angle_beta   90.00
_cell.angle_gamma   90.00
#
_symmetry.space_group_name_H-M   'P 1'
#
loop_
_entity.id
_entity.type
_entity.pdbx_description
1 polymer ?
#
loop_
_entity_poly.entity_id
_entity_poly.type
_entity_poly.pdbx_seq_one_letter_code
_entity_poly.pdbx_strand_id
1 'polypeptide(L)'
;MSLASALYRAINPIMMSLLKSPMHSLVSKNLMIITFTGRKSGKEYATPVSYFEDNGKVYCFTHSGWWRNVGEGARVRLRIRGVEYQGLAEAIPDDSD
;
A
#
# COMPACT_ATOMS: atom_id res chain seq x y z
N MET A 1 20.45 -10.49 5.98
CA MET A 1 19.61 -9.89 4.91
C MET A 1 18.90 -11.03 4.20
N SER A 2 17.59 -11.17 4.37
CA SER A 2 16.84 -12.25 3.69
C SER A 2 16.79 -11.96 2.19
N LEU A 3 17.05 -12.98 1.34
CA LEU A 3 16.86 -12.92 -0.11
C LEU A 3 15.49 -12.33 -0.50
N ALA A 4 14.48 -12.50 0.36
CA ALA A 4 13.15 -11.93 0.18
C ALA A 4 13.16 -10.40 0.11
N SER A 5 13.95 -9.69 0.90
CA SER A 5 13.88 -8.21 0.97
C SER A 5 14.48 -7.51 -0.26
N ALA A 6 15.51 -8.10 -0.88
CA ALA A 6 16.06 -7.63 -2.15
C ALA A 6 15.11 -7.91 -3.32
N LEU A 7 14.46 -9.08 -3.31
CA LEU A 7 13.45 -9.45 -4.30
C LEU A 7 12.22 -8.52 -4.22
N TYR A 8 11.71 -8.22 -3.02
CA TYR A 8 10.61 -7.24 -2.83
C TYR A 8 10.96 -5.83 -3.34
N ARG A 9 12.21 -5.38 -3.18
CA ARG A 9 12.66 -4.06 -3.69
C ARG A 9 12.68 -3.97 -5.21
N ALA A 10 12.96 -5.07 -5.91
CA ALA A 10 12.95 -5.14 -7.37
C ALA A 10 11.54 -5.38 -7.96
N ILE A 11 10.69 -6.12 -7.23
CA ILE A 11 9.29 -6.37 -7.62
C ILE A 11 8.45 -5.10 -7.49
N ASN A 12 8.70 -4.26 -6.48
CA ASN A 12 7.87 -3.08 -6.22
C ASN A 12 7.79 -2.09 -7.40
N PRO A 13 8.89 -1.70 -8.08
CA PRO A 13 8.82 -0.85 -9.27
C PRO A 13 8.05 -1.47 -10.44
N ILE A 14 8.23 -2.77 -10.70
CA ILE A 14 7.54 -3.47 -11.80
C ILE A 14 6.04 -3.54 -11.50
N MET A 15 5.67 -3.98 -10.29
CA MET A 15 4.27 -4.02 -9.86
C MET A 15 3.64 -2.63 -9.85
N MET A 16 4.40 -1.61 -9.44
CA MET A 16 3.93 -0.23 -9.46
C MET A 16 3.67 0.28 -10.88
N SER A 17 4.55 -0.05 -11.83
CA SER A 17 4.34 0.26 -13.25
C SER A 17 3.11 -0.46 -13.80
N LEU A 18 2.97 -1.75 -13.50
CA LEU A 18 1.83 -2.55 -13.94
C LEU A 18 0.50 -2.03 -13.37
N LEU A 19 0.45 -1.67 -12.10
CA LEU A 19 -0.74 -1.09 -11.45
C LEU A 19 -1.10 0.32 -11.96
N LYS A 20 -0.15 1.03 -12.59
CA LYS A 20 -0.37 2.34 -13.21
C LYS A 20 -0.73 2.26 -14.69
N SER A 21 -0.49 1.12 -15.35
CA SER A 21 -0.71 0.95 -16.79
C SER A 21 -2.13 0.45 -17.12
N PRO A 22 -2.56 0.45 -18.40
CA PRO A 22 -3.81 -0.17 -18.83
C PRO A 22 -3.90 -1.68 -18.55
N MET A 23 -2.77 -2.35 -18.34
CA MET A 23 -2.71 -3.79 -18.01
C MET A 23 -2.88 -4.06 -16.51
N HIS A 24 -3.26 -3.06 -15.71
CA HIS A 24 -3.42 -3.20 -14.27
C HIS A 24 -4.36 -4.34 -13.88
N SER A 25 -5.33 -4.69 -14.72
CA SER A 25 -6.29 -5.78 -14.49
C SER A 25 -5.65 -7.14 -14.19
N LEU A 26 -4.40 -7.38 -14.65
CA LEU A 26 -3.64 -8.60 -14.36
C LEU A 26 -3.34 -8.80 -12.88
N VAL A 27 -3.25 -7.71 -12.09
CA VAL A 27 -2.85 -7.76 -10.68
C VAL A 27 -3.74 -6.92 -9.75
N SER A 28 -4.53 -5.98 -10.29
CA SER A 28 -5.33 -5.03 -9.51
C SER A 28 -6.55 -5.65 -8.82
N LYS A 29 -6.81 -6.94 -9.03
CA LYS A 29 -7.84 -7.67 -8.30
C LYS A 29 -7.52 -7.77 -6.81
N ASN A 30 -6.24 -7.98 -6.49
CA ASN A 30 -5.76 -8.21 -5.13
C ASN A 30 -4.69 -7.20 -4.69
N LEU A 31 -4.12 -6.41 -5.60
CA LEU A 31 -3.13 -5.38 -5.29
C LEU A 31 -3.65 -3.97 -5.57
N MET A 32 -3.28 -3.05 -4.70
CA MET A 32 -3.48 -1.60 -4.86
C MET A 32 -2.18 -0.85 -4.61
N ILE A 33 -2.15 0.43 -4.97
CA ILE A 33 -1.08 1.33 -4.50
C ILE A 33 -1.63 2.13 -3.33
N ILE A 34 -0.94 2.12 -2.19
CA ILE A 34 -1.15 3.08 -1.11
C ILE A 34 -0.08 4.16 -1.16
N THR A 35 -0.50 5.40 -1.00
CA THR A 35 0.34 6.58 -0.93
C THR A 35 0.12 7.30 0.40
N PHE A 36 1.20 7.55 1.13
CA PHE A 36 1.19 8.13 2.48
C PHE A 36 2.38 9.07 2.69
N THR A 37 2.28 9.94 3.70
CA THR A 37 3.37 10.84 4.09
C THR A 37 4.21 10.21 5.20
N GLY A 38 5.53 10.18 5.03
CA GLY A 38 6.44 9.66 6.05
C GLY A 38 6.50 10.60 7.26
N ARG A 39 6.26 10.07 8.46
CA ARG A 39 6.15 10.87 9.70
C ARG A 39 7.41 11.68 10.02
N LYS A 40 8.60 11.11 9.77
CA LYS A 40 9.89 11.76 10.07
C LYS A 40 10.39 12.65 8.93
N SER A 41 10.18 12.24 7.69
CA SER A 41 10.77 12.89 6.51
C SER A 41 9.84 13.92 5.85
N GLY A 42 8.53 13.86 6.12
CA GLY A 42 7.51 14.64 5.43
C GLY A 42 7.36 14.29 3.94
N LYS A 43 8.12 13.32 3.43
CA LYS A 43 8.09 12.93 2.02
C LYS A 43 6.91 12.02 1.75
N GLU A 44 6.40 12.09 0.53
CA GLU A 44 5.40 11.16 0.06
C GLU A 44 6.04 9.84 -0.39
N TYR A 45 5.44 8.73 0.03
CA TYR A 45 5.85 7.39 -0.34
C TYR A 45 4.67 6.66 -0.98
N ALA A 46 4.96 5.83 -1.98
CA ALA A 46 3.98 4.95 -2.61
C ALA A 46 4.50 3.52 -2.63
N THR A 47 3.65 2.56 -2.27
CA THR A 47 4.01 1.13 -2.28
C THR A 47 2.83 0.28 -2.75
N PRO A 48 3.07 -0.77 -3.55
CA PRO A 48 2.02 -1.74 -3.82
C PRO A 48 1.77 -2.58 -2.56
N VAL A 49 0.50 -2.86 -2.27
CA VAL A 49 0.08 -3.69 -1.13
C VAL A 49 -1.09 -4.56 -1.53
N SER A 50 -1.23 -5.73 -0.88
CA SER A 50 -2.45 -6.50 -0.99
C SER A 50 -3.59 -5.78 -0.29
N TYR A 51 -4.80 -5.91 -0.85
CA TYR A 51 -6.00 -5.34 -0.24
C TYR A 51 -7.21 -6.25 -0.45
N PHE A 52 -8.23 -6.03 0.38
CA PHE A 52 -9.58 -6.46 0.09
C PHE A 52 -10.56 -5.34 0.47
N GLU A 53 -11.73 -5.37 -0.16
CA GLU A 53 -12.82 -4.44 0.09
C GLU A 53 -13.93 -5.16 0.85
N ASP A 54 -14.43 -4.55 1.92
CA ASP A 54 -15.62 -5.01 2.63
C ASP A 54 -16.42 -3.80 3.14
N ASN A 55 -17.73 -3.79 2.89
CA ASN A 55 -18.66 -2.75 3.37
C ASN A 55 -18.18 -1.29 3.14
N GLY A 56 -17.59 -1.01 1.98
CA GLY A 56 -17.08 0.33 1.64
C GLY A 56 -15.77 0.72 2.33
N LYS A 57 -15.15 -0.20 3.05
CA LYS A 57 -13.82 -0.06 3.65
C LYS A 57 -12.78 -0.85 2.87
N VAL A 58 -11.56 -0.35 2.89
CA VAL A 58 -10.40 -1.01 2.28
C VAL A 58 -9.47 -1.46 3.39
N TYR A 59 -9.13 -2.75 3.36
CA TYR A 59 -8.24 -3.38 4.32
C TYR A 59 -6.96 -3.80 3.60
N CYS A 60 -5.81 -3.57 4.22
CA CYS A 60 -4.52 -4.03 3.71
C CYS A 60 -3.66 -4.60 4.84
N PHE A 61 -2.95 -5.69 4.57
CA PHE A 61 -2.05 -6.32 5.52
C PHE A 61 -0.61 -6.18 5.05
N THR A 62 0.30 -5.91 5.99
CA THR A 62 1.72 -5.73 5.68
C THR A 62 2.58 -6.16 6.87
N HIS A 63 3.64 -6.92 6.59
CA HIS A 63 4.72 -7.15 7.57
C HIS A 63 5.81 -6.07 7.49
N SER A 64 5.69 -5.11 6.57
CA SER A 64 6.66 -4.03 6.41
C SER A 64 6.39 -2.89 7.38
N GLY A 65 7.44 -2.36 8.00
CA GLY A 65 7.33 -1.30 9.01
C GLY A 65 6.86 0.07 8.51
N TRP A 66 6.54 0.23 7.22
CA TRP A 66 6.00 1.49 6.70
C TRP A 66 4.65 1.84 7.33
N TRP A 67 3.89 0.85 7.82
CA TRP A 67 2.59 1.05 8.48
C TRP A 67 2.70 2.02 9.66
N ARG A 68 3.85 2.09 10.33
CA ARG A 68 4.12 3.03 11.44
C ARG A 68 4.09 4.51 11.01
N ASN A 69 4.07 4.81 9.72
CA ASN A 69 3.84 6.16 9.20
C ASN A 69 2.35 6.51 9.09
N VAL A 70 1.48 5.50 9.07
CA VAL A 70 0.02 5.62 9.02
C VAL A 70 -0.49 5.55 10.46
N GLY A 71 -0.59 6.71 11.10
CA GLY A 71 -1.23 6.82 12.41
C GLY A 71 -2.76 6.86 12.28
N GLU A 72 -3.44 6.98 13.41
CA GLU A 72 -4.89 7.21 13.46
C GLU A 72 -5.26 8.46 12.65
N GLY A 73 -6.17 8.30 11.69
CA GLY A 73 -6.64 9.39 10.83
C GLY A 73 -5.62 9.89 9.80
N ALA A 74 -4.56 9.13 9.51
CA ALA A 74 -3.59 9.52 8.50
C ALA A 74 -4.25 9.63 7.11
N ARG A 75 -4.07 10.77 6.43
CA ARG A 75 -4.56 10.93 5.06
C ARG A 75 -3.74 10.06 4.12
N VAL A 76 -4.43 9.23 3.35
CA VAL A 76 -3.83 8.37 2.33
C VAL A 76 -4.53 8.56 0.99
N ARG A 77 -3.79 8.26 -0.09
CA ARG A 77 -4.38 8.06 -1.41
C ARG A 77 -4.24 6.60 -1.81
N LEU A 78 -5.29 6.04 -2.39
CA LEU A 78 -5.32 4.67 -2.86
C LEU A 78 -5.52 4.68 -4.37
N ARG A 79 -4.77 3.84 -5.10
CA ARG A 79 -5.08 3.52 -6.50
C ARG A 79 -5.58 2.09 -6.58
N ILE A 80 -6.89 1.93 -6.79
CA ILE A 80 -7.58 0.65 -6.85
C ILE A 80 -8.17 0.50 -8.24
N ARG A 81 -7.76 -0.55 -8.96
CA ARG A 81 -8.27 -0.88 -10.31
C ARG A 81 -8.25 0.32 -11.28
N GLY A 82 -7.19 1.12 -11.20
CA GLY A 82 -7.00 2.29 -12.06
C GLY A 82 -7.66 3.59 -11.56
N VAL A 83 -8.51 3.52 -10.54
CA VAL A 83 -9.22 4.66 -9.94
C VAL A 83 -8.48 5.15 -8.70
N GLU A 84 -8.40 6.46 -8.53
CA GLU A 84 -7.83 7.08 -7.33
C GLU A 84 -8.91 7.39 -6.29
N TYR A 85 -8.62 7.05 -5.03
CA TYR A 85 -9.45 7.32 -3.87
C TYR A 85 -8.64 8.09 -2.84
N GLN A 86 -9.31 8.92 -2.05
CA GLN A 86 -8.73 9.53 -0.86
C GLN A 86 -9.45 8.99 0.36
N GLY A 87 -8.71 8.75 1.44
CA GLY A 87 -9.26 8.20 2.67
C GLY A 87 -8.47 8.58 3.90
N LEU A 88 -9.08 8.32 5.04
CA LEU A 88 -8.40 8.29 6.33
C LEU A 88 -8.07 6.83 6.63
N ALA A 89 -6.83 6.58 6.99
CA ALA A 89 -6.37 5.28 7.38
C ALA A 89 -6.09 5.24 8.88
N GLU A 90 -6.24 4.05 9.44
CA GLU A 90 -5.90 3.70 10.81
C GLU A 90 -5.05 2.44 10.74
N ALA A 91 -3.92 2.44 11.44
CA ALA A 91 -3.12 1.23 11.59
C ALA A 91 -3.62 0.46 12.81
N ILE A 92 -3.97 -0.80 12.60
CA ILE A 92 -4.31 -1.76 13.64
C ILE A 92 -3.07 -2.64 13.84
N PRO A 93 -2.32 -2.49 14.94
CA PRO A 93 -1.25 -3.41 15.28
C PRO A 93 -1.84 -4.80 15.50
N ASP A 94 -1.10 -5.82 15.07
CA ASP A 94 -1.37 -7.18 15.52
C ASP A 94 -0.79 -7.35 16.92
N ASP A 95 -1.47 -8.07 17.81
CA ASP A 95 -1.05 -8.30 19.21
C ASP A 95 0.30 -9.06 19.30
N SER A 96 0.80 -9.55 18.17
CA SER A 96 2.08 -10.23 18.01
C SER A 96 3.28 -9.31 17.72
N ASP A 97 3.07 -8.01 17.50
CA ASP A 97 4.07 -7.02 17.00
C ASP A 97 4.54 -6.00 18.05
#